data_AF-A0A963JPL7-F1
#
_entry.id   AF-A0A963JPL7-F1
#
_cell.length_a   1.000
_cell.length_b   1.000
_cell.length_c   1.000
_cell.angle_alpha   90.00
_cell.angle_beta   90.00
_cell.angle_gamma   90.00
#
_symmetry.space_group_name_H-M   'P 1'
#
loop_
_entity.id
_entity.type
_entity.pdbx_description
1 polymer ?
#
loop_
_entity_poly.entity_id
_entity_poly.type
_entity_poly.pdbx_seq_one_letter_code
_entity_poly.pdbx_strand_id
1 'polypeptide(L)' 'THFLVRHVFALGVGFIGALLAFQVSMVTWERSARALFVVSLVLLGLVLVPHVGTVVNGARRWLALGPFGFQP' A
#
# COMPACT_ATOMS: atom_id res chain seq x y z
N THR A 1 22.58 6.92 9.63
CA THR A 1 22.35 5.46 9.56
C THR A 1 20.88 5.05 9.63
N HIS A 2 20.02 5.68 10.44
CA HIS A 2 18.59 5.34 10.54
C HIS A 2 17.83 5.29 9.20
N PHE A 3 18.05 6.26 8.30
CA PHE A 3 17.43 6.25 6.97
C PHE A 3 17.85 5.05 6.13
N LEU A 4 19.14 4.71 6.12
CA LEU A 4 19.66 3.58 5.34
C LEU A 4 19.01 2.26 5.78
N VAL A 5 18.95 2.02 7.10
CA VAL A 5 18.31 0.82 7.66
C VAL A 5 16.84 0.72 7.25
N ARG A 6 16.08 1.81 7.33
CA ARG A 6 14.67 1.84 6.91
C ARG A 6 14.49 1.52 5.43
N HIS A 7 15.38 2.03 4.57
CA HIS A 7 15.32 1.77 3.13
C HIS A 7 15.68 0.32 2.79
N VAL A 8 16.74 -0.22 3.39
CA VAL A 8 17.11 -1.65 3.20
C VAL A 8 15.99 -2.57 3.67
N PHE A 9 15.37 -2.27 4.82
CA PHE A 9 14.21 -3.00 5.29
C PHE A 9 13.02 -2.92 4.31
N ALA A 10 12.68 -1.72 3.83
CA ALA A 10 11.60 -1.54 2.86
C ALA A 10 11.89 -2.26 1.53
N LEU A 11 13.15 -2.26 1.07
CA LEU A 11 13.58 -3.01 -0.10
C LEU A 11 13.43 -4.52 0.12
N GLY A 12 13.82 -5.04 1.28
CA GLY A 12 13.64 -6.44 1.63
C GLY A 12 12.16 -6.86 1.62
N VAL A 13 11.29 -6.06 2.26
CA VAL A 13 9.83 -6.31 2.26
C VAL A 13 9.26 -6.24 0.84
N GLY A 14 9.63 -5.23 0.05
CA GLY A 14 9.19 -5.08 -1.33
C GLY A 14 9.65 -6.23 -2.23
N PHE A 15 10.89 -6.69 -2.05
CA PHE A 15 11.44 -7.83 -2.81
C PHE A 15 10.71 -9.13 -2.50
N ILE A 16 10.44 -9.42 -1.22
CA ILE A 16 9.63 -10.58 -0.82
C ILE A 16 8.22 -10.47 -1.41
N GLY A 17 7.59 -9.29 -1.31
CA GLY A 17 6.28 -9.04 -1.91
C GLY A 17 6.25 -9.27 -3.43
N ALA A 18 7.29 -8.83 -4.14
CA ALA A 18 7.42 -9.04 -5.57
C ALA A 18 7.58 -10.52 -5.93
N LEU A 19 8.40 -11.28 -5.18
CA LEU A 19 8.55 -12.72 -5.38
C LEU A 19 7.22 -13.45 -5.17
N LEU A 20 6.47 -13.12 -4.11
CA LEU A 20 5.14 -13.70 -3.86
C LEU A 20 4.15 -13.35 -4.96
N ALA A 21 4.12 -12.10 -5.42
CA ALA A 21 3.26 -11.67 -6.51
C ALA A 21 3.58 -12.41 -7.83
N PHE A 22 4.86 -12.69 -8.09
CA PHE A 22 5.30 -13.41 -9.27
C PHE A 22 4.89 -14.89 -9.28
N GLN A 23 4.65 -15.49 -8.11
CA GLN A 23 4.14 -16.87 -8.03
C GLN A 23 2.64 -16.97 -8.37
N VAL A 24 1.91 -15.85 -8.38
CA VAL A 24 0.47 -15.82 -8.65
C VAL A 24 0.24 -15.75 -10.16
N SER A 25 -0.55 -16.69 -10.69
CA SER A 25 -0.84 -16.78 -12.12
C SER A 25 -1.58 -15.54 -12.65
N MET A 26 -1.31 -15.17 -13.90
CA MET A 26 -1.97 -14.02 -14.54
C MET A 26 -3.50 -14.15 -14.56
N VAL A 27 -4.02 -15.36 -14.70
CA VAL A 27 -5.46 -15.65 -14.66
C VAL A 27 -6.08 -15.25 -13.31
N THR A 28 -5.35 -15.45 -12.20
CA THR A 28 -5.81 -15.06 -10.86
C THR A 28 -5.85 -13.53 -10.72
N TRP A 29 -4.85 -12.83 -11.24
CA TRP A 29 -4.82 -11.37 -11.29
C TRP A 29 -5.96 -10.81 -12.11
N GLU A 30 -6.22 -11.37 -13.29
CA GLU A 30 -7.31 -10.92 -14.17
C GLU A 30 -8.69 -11.15 -13.54
N ARG A 31 -8.91 -12.31 -12.92
CA ARG A 31 -10.17 -12.62 -12.23
C ARG A 31 -10.39 -11.71 -11.01
N SER A 32 -9.32 -11.32 -10.32
CA SER A 32 -9.40 -10.44 -9.14
C SER A 32 -9.33 -8.95 -9.50
N ALA A 33 -9.05 -8.58 -10.75
CA ALA A 33 -8.85 -7.19 -11.17
C ALA A 33 -10.03 -6.27 -10.79
N ARG A 34 -11.28 -6.72 -11.01
CA ARG A 34 -12.47 -5.95 -10.63
C ARG A 34 -12.57 -5.78 -9.12
N ALA A 35 -12.27 -6.82 -8.35
CA ALA A 35 -12.29 -6.74 -6.89
C ALA A 35 -11.20 -5.79 -6.38
N LEU A 36 -9.97 -5.91 -6.90
CA LEU A 36 -8.85 -5.02 -6.57
C LEU A 36 -9.16 -3.56 -6.90
N PHE A 37 -9.82 -3.30 -8.02
CA PHE A 37 -10.27 -1.96 -8.40
C PHE A 37 -11.31 -1.39 -7.44
N VAL A 38 -12.30 -2.18 -7.02
CA VAL A 38 -13.28 -1.71 -6.03
C VAL A 38 -12.60 -1.46 -4.68
N VAL A 39 -11.68 -2.32 -4.27
CA VAL A 39 -10.89 -2.14 -3.05
C VAL A 39 -10.07 -0.85 -3.10
N SER A 40 -9.42 -0.52 -4.23
CA SER A 40 -8.67 0.74 -4.35
C SER A 40 -9.57 1.97 -4.28
N LEU A 41 -10.76 1.93 -4.88
CA LEU A 41 -11.74 3.02 -4.75
C LEU A 41 -12.22 3.19 -3.31
N VAL A 42 -12.46 2.09 -2.58
CA VAL A 42 -12.83 2.14 -1.17
C VAL A 42 -11.69 2.73 -0.33
N LEU A 43 -10.44 2.30 -0.55
CA LEU A 43 -9.27 2.84 0.14
C LEU A 43 -9.07 4.33 -0.15
N LEU A 44 -9.32 4.75 -1.40
CA LEU A 44 -9.27 6.15 -1.80
C LEU A 44 -10.34 6.99 -1.07
N GLY A 45 -11.56 6.49 -0.94
CA GLY A 45 -12.58 7.16 -0.13
C GLY A 45 -12.22 7.19 1.36
N LEU A 46 -11.69 6.07 1.88
CA LEU A 46 -11.31 5.90 3.27
C LEU A 46 -10.15 6.81 3.68
N VAL A 47 -9.22 7.12 2.77
CA VAL A 47 -8.15 8.10 3.04
C VAL A 47 -8.70 9.48 3.34
N LEU A 48 -9.89 9.85 2.86
CA LEU A 48 -10.48 11.17 3.13
C LEU A 48 -11.12 11.28 4.51
N VAL A 49 -11.42 10.13 5.16
CA VAL A 49 -12.09 10.11 6.45
C VAL A 49 -11.19 10.75 7.52
N PRO A 50 -11.69 11.80 8.22
CA PRO A 50 -10.99 12.36 9.37
C PRO A 50 -10.71 11.25 10.39
N HIS A 51 -9.51 11.24 10.98
CA HIS A 51 -8.95 10.21 11.89
C HIS A 51 -8.37 8.94 11.24
N VAL A 52 -8.66 8.67 9.96
CA VAL A 52 -8.13 7.49 9.26
C VAL A 52 -6.96 7.87 8.35
N GLY A 53 -7.14 8.87 7.49
CA GLY A 53 -6.04 9.43 6.69
C GLY A 53 -5.16 10.38 7.50
N THR A 54 -3.85 10.31 7.30
CA THR A 54 -2.90 11.26 7.88
C THR A 54 -2.65 12.44 6.94
N VAL A 55 -2.54 13.63 7.53
CA VAL A 55 -2.27 14.87 6.80
C VAL A 55 -0.78 15.13 6.81
N VAL A 56 -0.16 15.14 5.62
CA VAL A 56 1.27 15.44 5.44
C VAL A 56 1.39 16.57 4.43
N ASN A 57 2.05 17.67 4.80
CA ASN A 57 2.16 18.89 4.00
C ASN A 57 0.79 19.48 3.57
N GLY A 58 -0.21 19.41 4.45
CA GLY A 58 -1.56 19.94 4.18
C GLY A 58 -2.47 19.04 3.33
N ALA A 59 -1.98 17.89 2.83
CA ALA A 59 -2.76 16.95 2.03
C ALA A 59 -2.96 15.60 2.75
N ARG A 60 -4.14 15.01 2.60
CA ARG A 60 -4.53 13.72 3.18
C ARG A 60 -4.42 12.61 2.12
N ARG A 61 -3.30 11.90 2.12
CA ARG A 61 -2.95 10.91 1.07
C ARG A 61 -2.39 9.58 1.60
N TRP A 62 -2.08 9.53 2.89
CA TRP A 62 -1.48 8.36 3.53
C TRP A 62 -2.46 7.77 4.54
N LEU A 63 -2.56 6.45 4.56
CA LEU A 63 -3.19 5.67 5.62
C LEU A 63 -2.08 5.21 6.57
N ALA A 64 -2.20 5.54 7.87
CA ALA A 64 -1.26 5.06 8.88
C ALA A 64 -1.64 3.64 9.30
N LEU A 65 -0.94 2.65 8.77
CA LEU A 65 -1.04 1.24 9.13
C LEU A 65 0.08 0.89 10.12
N GLY A 66 -0.03 1.41 11.35
CA GLY A 66 0.99 1.24 12.39
C GLY A 66 2.34 1.85 11.98
N PRO A 67 3.43 1.05 11.84
CA PRO A 67 4.74 1.57 11.42
C PRO A 67 4.82 1.88 9.92
N PHE A 68 3.82 1.48 9.13
CA PHE A 68 3.81 1.66 7.68
C PHE A 68 2.81 2.75 7.27
N GLY A 69 3.23 3.60 6.32
CA GLY A 69 2.32 4.46 5.57
C GLY A 69 1.91 3.73 4.29
N PHE A 70 0.61 3.57 4.07
CA PHE A 70 0.08 3.03 2.83
C PHE A 70 -0.61 4.11 2.02
N GLN A 71 -0.34 4.14 0.71
CA GLN A 71 -0.99 5.06 -0.21
C GLN A 71 -2.02 4.27 -1.04
N PRO A 72 -3.30 4.68 -1.03
CA PRO A 72 -4.36 4.07 -1.84
C PRO A 72 -4.11 4.13 -3.34
#